data_AF-A0A356U782-F1
#
_entry.id   AF-A0A356U782-F1
#
_cell.length_a   1.000
_cell.length_b   1.000
_cell.length_c   1.000
_cell.angle_alpha   90.00
_cell.angle_beta   90.00
_cell.angle_gamma   90.00
#
_symmetry.space_group_name_H-M   'P 1'
#
loop_
_entity.id
_entity.type
_entity.pdbx_description
1 polymer ?
#
loop_
_entity_poly.entity_id
_entity_poly.type
_entity_poly.pdbx_seq_one_letter_code
_entity_poly.pdbx_strand_id
1 'polypeptide(L)' 'MGKQKGIKPVVDNRKARHNYHIKESYEAGLVLVGTEVKSLRMGKGNLQDAYATVKDGEVWVNNF' A
#
# COMPACT_ATOMS: atom_id res chain seq x y z
N MET A 1 3.92 2.17 31.59
CA MET A 1 4.64 1.65 30.40
C MET A 1 3.79 1.97 29.16
N GLY A 2 4.07 3.09 28.49
CA GLY A 2 3.30 3.53 27.32
C GLY A 2 3.61 2.66 26.11
N LYS A 3 2.60 2.04 25.51
CA LYS A 3 2.75 1.34 24.22
C LYS A 3 3.33 2.33 23.22
N GLN A 4 4.52 2.04 22.68
CA GLN A 4 5.02 2.71 21.49
C GLN A 4 3.92 2.62 20.42
N LYS A 5 3.44 3.77 19.95
CA LYS A 5 2.50 3.85 18.83
C LYS A 5 3.24 3.42 17.55
N GLY A 6 3.43 2.12 17.39
CA GLY A 6 3.91 1.54 16.15
C GLY A 6 2.92 1.85 15.03
N ILE A 7 3.44 2.15 13.85
CA ILE A 7 2.63 2.31 12.64
C ILE A 7 1.88 0.99 12.43
N LYS A 8 0.56 1.01 12.60
CA LYS A 8 -0.27 -0.16 12.28
C LYS A 8 -0.51 -0.15 10.78
N PRO A 9 -0.14 -1.22 10.05
CA PRO A 9 -0.46 -1.33 8.64
C PRO A 9 -1.98 -1.29 8.47
N VAL A 10 -2.44 -0.37 7.63
CA VAL A 10 -3.87 -0.11 7.39
C VAL A 10 -4.44 -1.12 6.39
N VAL A 11 -3.63 -1.50 5.40
CA VAL A 11 -3.93 -2.49 4.35
C VAL A 11 -2.68 -3.33 4.14
N ASP A 12 -2.85 -4.63 3.91
CA ASP A 12 -1.77 -5.57 3.65
C ASP A 12 -2.21 -6.56 2.56
N ASN A 13 -1.44 -6.64 1.46
CA ASN A 13 -1.69 -7.63 0.40
C ASN A 13 -1.03 -8.96 0.75
N ARG A 14 -1.69 -9.73 1.63
CA ARG A 14 -1.23 -11.06 2.03
C ARG A 14 -1.11 -12.01 0.84
N LYS A 15 -1.99 -11.89 -0.16
CA LYS A 15 -1.99 -12.73 -1.38
C LYS A 15 -0.72 -12.53 -2.19
N ALA A 16 -0.19 -11.32 -2.28
CA ALA A 16 1.06 -11.07 -2.99
C ALA A 16 2.23 -11.89 -2.41
N ARG A 17 2.30 -12.02 -1.07
CA ARG A 17 3.34 -12.81 -0.39
C ARG A 17 3.20 -14.32 -0.58
N HIS A 18 1.99 -14.79 -0.87
CA HIS A 18 1.73 -16.21 -1.16
C HIS A 18 1.95 -16.54 -2.64
N ASN A 19 1.53 -15.65 -3.55
CA ASN A 19 1.52 -15.90 -4.99
C ASN A 19 2.85 -15.57 -5.66
N TYR A 20 3.65 -14.68 -5.07
CA TYR A 20 4.89 -14.20 -5.66
C TYR A 20 6.07 -14.35 -4.69
N HIS A 21 7.25 -14.58 -5.25
CA HIS A 21 8.49 -14.50 -4.50
C HIS A 21 9.00 -13.05 -4.52
N ILE A 22 9.02 -12.40 -3.36
CA ILE A 22 9.48 -11.01 -3.23
C ILE A 22 11.01 -11.01 -3.18
N LYS A 23 11.65 -10.53 -4.24
CA LYS A 23 13.11 -10.40 -4.31
C LYS A 23 13.61 -9.22 -3.47
N GLU A 24 12.97 -8.06 -3.63
CA GLU A 24 13.35 -6.80 -2.99
C GLU A 24 12.09 -6.02 -2.60
N SER A 25 12.21 -5.19 -1.56
CA SER A 25 11.13 -4.33 -1.06
C SER A 25 11.63 -2.90 -0.93
N TYR A 26 10.79 -1.96 -1.33
CA TYR A 26 11.10 -0.53 -1.34
C TYR A 26 10.04 0.21 -0.51
N GLU A 27 10.47 1.22 0.23
CA GLU A 27 9.56 2.15 0.91
C GLU A 27 9.32 3.38 0.04
N ALA A 28 8.05 3.74 -0.16
CA ALA A 28 7.63 4.88 -0.96
C ALA A 28 6.45 5.60 -0.30
N GLY A 29 6.30 6.89 -0.60
CA GLY A 29 5.12 7.67 -0.23
C GLY A 29 4.11 7.68 -1.38
N LEU A 30 2.85 7.37 -1.08
CA LEU A 30 1.76 7.47 -2.05
C LEU A 30 1.02 8.80 -1.86
N VAL A 31 0.91 9.59 -2.93
CA VAL A 31 0.10 10.80 -2.92
C VAL A 31 -1.36 10.40 -3.13
N LEU A 32 -2.19 10.68 -2.13
CA LEU A 32 -3.61 10.31 -2.13
C LEU A 32 -4.50 11.55 -2.16
N VAL A 33 -5.67 11.42 -2.79
CA VAL A 33 -6.71 12.44 -2.77
C VAL A 33 -7.71 12.18 -1.64
N GLY A 34 -8.36 13.23 -1.13
CA GLY A 34 -9.02 13.22 0.19
C GLY A 34 -10.07 12.13 0.45
N THR A 35 -10.70 11.59 -0.59
CA THR A 35 -11.65 10.46 -0.48
C THR A 35 -10.95 9.13 -0.18
N GLU A 36 -9.78 8.89 -0.77
CA GLU A 36 -8.99 7.66 -0.58
C GLU A 36 -8.43 7.59 0.84
N VAL A 37 -7.99 8.73 1.37
CA VAL A 37 -7.52 8.84 2.77
C VAL A 37 -8.60 8.41 3.76
N LYS A 38 -9.87 8.78 3.51
CA LYS A 38 -11.00 8.36 4.35
C LYS A 38 -11.22 6.85 4.26
N SER A 39 -11.22 6.28 3.06
CA SER A 39 -11.41 4.84 2.83
C SER A 39 -10.34 4.00 3.52
N LEU A 40 -9.07 4.41 3.42
CA LEU A 40 -7.97 3.73 4.11
C LEU A 40 -8.11 3.83 5.62
N ARG A 41 -8.43 4.99 6.18
CA ARG A 41 -8.65 5.12 7.64
C ARG A 41 -9.77 4.21 8.16
N MET A 42 -10.73 3.86 7.31
CA MET A 42 -11.80 2.89 7.60
C MET A 42 -11.42 1.42 7.33
N GLY A 43 -10.18 1.15 6.90
CA GLY A 43 -9.70 -0.19 6.56
C GLY A 43 -10.26 -0.76 5.26
N LYS A 44 -10.76 0.09 4.35
CA LYS A 44 -11.46 -0.32 3.12
C LYS A 44 -10.59 -0.26 1.85
N GLY A 45 -9.26 -0.24 1.96
CA GLY A 45 -8.38 -0.28 0.76
C GLY A 45 -8.19 -1.71 0.25
N ASN A 46 -8.17 -1.90 -1.07
CA ASN A 46 -7.97 -3.19 -1.70
C ASN A 46 -6.71 -3.20 -2.55
N LEU A 47 -5.70 -3.95 -2.13
CA LEU A 47 -4.45 -4.07 -2.87
C LEU A 47 -4.34 -5.37 -3.68
N GLN A 48 -5.39 -6.21 -3.72
CA GLN A 48 -5.29 -7.57 -4.23
C GLN A 48 -4.82 -7.64 -5.70
N ASP A 49 -5.36 -6.75 -6.55
CA ASP A 49 -5.04 -6.66 -7.98
C ASP A 49 -4.29 -5.36 -8.33
N ALA A 50 -3.74 -4.71 -7.29
CA ALA A 50 -2.97 -3.49 -7.43
C ALA A 50 -1.57 -3.79 -7.99
N TYR A 51 -1.11 -2.93 -8.89
CA TYR A 51 0.24 -3.03 -9.47
C TYR A 51 0.84 -1.65 -9.68
N ALA A 52 2.17 -1.59 -9.63
CA ALA A 52 2.91 -0.37 -9.89
C ALA A 52 3.47 -0.36 -11.32
N THR A 53 3.40 0.78 -11.99
CA THR A 53 4.01 1.02 -13.29
C THR A 53 4.98 2.18 -13.21
N VAL A 54 6.17 2.00 -13.76
CA VAL A 54 7.15 3.09 -13.91
C VAL A 54 6.91 3.75 -15.26
N LYS A 55 6.64 5.05 -15.25
CA LYS A 55 6.45 5.84 -16.46
C LYS A 55 7.10 7.21 -16.29
N ASP A 56 7.92 7.61 -17.25
CA ASP A 56 8.57 8.93 -17.29
C ASP A 56 9.37 9.30 -16.02
N GLY A 57 9.94 8.29 -15.33
CA GLY A 57 10.70 8.48 -14.08
C GLY A 57 9.85 8.48 -12.81
N GLU A 58 8.53 8.30 -12.93
CA GLU A 58 7.59 8.27 -11.81
C GLU A 58 6.99 6.88 -11.62
N VAL A 59 6.60 6.57 -10.39
CA VAL A 59 5.93 5.32 -10.04
C VAL A 59 4.44 5.60 -9.82
N TRP A 60 3.61 4.93 -10.62
CA TRP A 60 2.16 5.03 -10.54
C TRP A 60 1.59 3.73 -9.98
N VAL A 61 0.69 3.83 -9.00
CA VAL A 61 -0.06 2.67 -8.47
C VAL A 61 -1.41 2.62 -9.16
N ASN A 62 -1.71 1.49 -9.79
CA ASN A 62 -2.98 1.22 -10.46
C ASN A 62 -3.82 0.23 -9.64
N ASN A 63 -5.15 0.31 -9.76
CA ASN A 63 -6.12 -0.54 -9.08
C ASN A 63 -6.01 -0.54 -7.53
N PHE A 64 -5.88 0.66 -6.94
CA PHE A 64 -5.81 0.88 -5.49
C PHE A 64 -7.20 0.97 -4.80
#